data_AF-A0AA88L9S0-F1
#
_entry.id   AF-A0AA88L9S0-F1
#
_cell.length_a   1.000
_cell.length_b   1.000
_cell.length_c   1.000
_cell.angle_alpha   90.00
_cell.angle_beta   90.00
_cell.angle_gamma   90.00
#
_symmetry.space_group_name_H-M   'P 1'
#
loop_
_entity.id
_entity.type
_entity.pdbx_description
1 polymer ?
#
loop_
_entity_poly.entity_id
_entity_poly.type
_entity_poly.pdbx_seq_one_letter_code
_entity_poly.pdbx_strand_id
1 'polypeptide(L)'
;MTKVLRQLSDYNLRKLQNIEKDTIQLLTSDPFIRGQTGMAFPDSICTPKSVGVSVDISIYEPHLAGATMAHMIGHNLGMDHDEG
;
A
#
# COMPACT_ATOMS: atom_id res chain seq x y z
N MET A 1 8.00 -11.40 0.49
CA MET A 1 7.58 -9.98 0.46
C MET A 1 6.07 -9.82 0.35
N THR A 2 5.36 -10.62 -0.44
CA THR A 2 3.90 -10.55 -0.62
C THR A 2 3.01 -10.93 0.58
N LYS A 3 3.57 -11.42 1.69
CA LYS A 3 2.77 -11.98 2.81
C LYS A 3 1.88 -10.92 3.47
N VAL A 4 2.45 -9.76 3.86
CA VAL A 4 1.70 -8.70 4.54
C VAL A 4 0.62 -8.10 3.64
N LEU A 5 0.94 -7.82 2.37
CA LEU A 5 0.00 -7.28 1.40
C LEU A 5 -1.17 -8.25 1.15
N ARG A 6 -0.88 -9.56 1.02
CA ARG A 6 -1.91 -10.60 0.91
C ARG A 6 -2.77 -10.68 2.17
N GLN A 7 -2.15 -10.62 3.36
CA GLN A 7 -2.88 -10.63 4.63
C GLN A 7 -3.79 -9.40 4.79
N LEU A 8 -3.36 -8.23 4.30
CA LEU A 8 -4.17 -7.02 4.30
C LEU A 8 -5.36 -7.13 3.33
N SER A 9 -5.15 -7.65 2.12
CA SER A 9 -6.26 -7.90 1.17
C SER A 9 -7.26 -8.92 1.72
N ASP A 10 -6.76 -10.00 2.32
CA ASP A 10 -7.56 -10.99 3.04
C ASP A 10 -8.36 -10.37 4.20
N TYR A 11 -7.74 -9.44 4.94
CA TYR A 11 -8.39 -8.72 6.03
C TYR A 11 -9.47 -7.76 5.50
N ASN A 12 -9.20 -7.05 4.41
CA ASN A 12 -10.18 -6.21 3.73
C ASN A 12 -11.46 -7.00 3.40
N LEU A 13 -11.28 -8.14 2.72
CA LEU A 13 -12.36 -9.04 2.32
C LEU A 13 -13.16 -9.58 3.50
N ARG A 14 -12.51 -9.96 4.60
CA ARG A 14 -13.18 -10.65 5.71
C ARG A 14 -13.72 -9.71 6.79
N LYS A 15 -13.11 -8.55 6.98
CA LYS A 15 -13.35 -7.69 8.15
C LYS A 15 -13.79 -6.28 7.79
N LEU A 16 -13.38 -5.76 6.63
CA LEU A 16 -13.68 -4.39 6.22
C LEU A 16 -14.67 -4.31 5.06
N GLN A 17 -15.22 -5.44 4.60
CA GLN A 17 -16.15 -5.49 3.46
C GLN A 17 -17.36 -4.56 3.57
N ASN A 18 -17.85 -4.30 4.79
CA ASN A 18 -19.02 -3.44 5.03
C ASN A 18 -18.66 -1.96 5.21
N ILE A 19 -17.38 -1.59 5.02
CA ILE A 19 -16.92 -0.20 5.04
C ILE A 19 -16.69 0.21 3.59
N GLU A 20 -17.44 1.21 3.13
CA GLU A 20 -17.28 1.82 1.82
C GLU A 20 -15.92 2.52 1.73
N LYS A 21 -15.15 2.17 0.70
CA LYS A 21 -13.79 2.69 0.44
C LYS A 21 -13.30 2.21 -0.92
N ASP A 22 -12.47 3.01 -1.57
CA ASP A 22 -11.87 2.67 -2.86
C ASP A 22 -10.52 1.95 -2.71
N THR A 23 -9.80 2.21 -1.63
CA THR A 23 -8.49 1.61 -1.31
C THR A 23 -8.25 1.58 0.21
N ILE A 24 -7.39 0.68 0.69
CA ILE A 24 -6.85 0.69 2.06
C ILE A 24 -5.35 0.85 2.02
N GLN A 25 -4.82 1.78 2.80
CA GLN A 25 -3.38 1.97 2.99
C GLN A 25 -3.00 1.63 4.43
N LEU A 26 -2.07 0.70 4.62
CA LEU A 26 -1.49 0.37 5.91
C LEU A 26 -0.15 1.08 6.07
N LEU A 27 -0.03 1.91 7.12
CA LEU A 27 1.23 2.50 7.54
C LEU A 27 1.86 1.65 8.65
N THR A 28 3.14 1.34 8.52
CA THR A 28 3.90 0.56 9.52
C THR A 28 5.30 1.13 9.71
N SER A 29 5.89 0.96 10.89
CA SER A 29 7.32 1.24 11.11
C SER A 29 8.21 0.02 10.88
N ASP A 30 7.60 -1.15 10.61
CA ASP A 30 8.36 -2.39 10.41
C ASP A 30 9.03 -2.40 9.02
N PRO A 31 10.37 -2.50 8.96
CA PRO A 31 11.09 -2.42 7.69
C PRO A 31 10.92 -3.70 6.85
N PHE A 32 10.88 -3.55 5.53
CA PHE A 32 10.94 -4.69 4.62
C PHE A 32 12.38 -5.16 4.40
N ILE A 33 12.56 -6.48 4.31
CA ILE A 33 13.87 -7.17 4.25
C ILE A 33 14.80 -6.66 3.12
N ARG A 34 14.27 -6.01 2.09
CA ARG A 34 15.04 -5.51 0.92
C ARG A 34 15.11 -3.98 0.80
N GLY A 35 14.79 -3.23 1.86
CA GLY A 35 14.81 -1.76 1.81
C GLY A 35 13.69 -1.16 0.94
N GLN A 36 12.67 -1.95 0.59
CA GLN A 36 11.47 -1.41 -0.04
C GLN A 36 10.72 -0.54 0.96
N THR A 37 10.21 0.60 0.49
CA THR A 37 9.42 1.54 1.29
C THR A 37 7.92 1.23 1.20
N GLY A 38 7.46 0.43 0.23
CA GLY A 38 6.05 0.07 0.11
C GLY A 38 5.79 -1.09 -0.86
N MET A 39 4.56 -1.61 -0.84
CA MET A 39 4.03 -2.56 -1.84
C MET A 39 2.52 -2.35 -2.06
N ALA A 40 2.04 -2.53 -3.28
CA ALA A 40 0.62 -2.48 -3.64
C ALA A 40 0.30 -3.48 -4.76
N PHE A 41 -0.98 -3.84 -4.91
CA PHE A 41 -1.43 -4.54 -6.12
C PHE A 41 -1.67 -3.53 -7.24
N PRO A 42 -1.02 -3.67 -8.41
CA PRO A 42 -1.25 -2.77 -9.52
C PRO A 42 -2.66 -2.95 -10.10
N ASP A 43 -3.19 -1.90 -10.75
CA ASP A 43 -4.46 -1.92 -11.49
C ASP A 43 -5.60 -2.61 -10.71
N SER A 44 -5.81 -2.14 -9.48
CA SER A 44 -6.70 -2.78 -8.52
C SER A 44 -7.65 -1.83 -7.81
N ILE A 45 -7.62 -0.53 -8.13
CA ILE A 45 -8.52 0.48 -7.55
C ILE A 45 -9.98 0.03 -7.64
N CYS A 46 -10.76 0.31 -6.60
CA CYS A 46 -12.17 -0.10 -6.48
C CYS A 46 -12.42 -1.62 -6.50
N THR A 47 -11.38 -2.45 -6.41
CA THR A 47 -11.52 -3.90 -6.19
C THR A 47 -11.20 -4.29 -4.74
N PRO A 48 -11.59 -5.49 -4.28
CA PRO A 48 -11.17 -5.95 -2.95
C PRO A 48 -9.65 -6.11 -2.77
N LYS A 49 -8.89 -6.10 -3.87
CA LYS A 49 -7.42 -6.12 -3.87
C LYS A 49 -6.80 -4.71 -3.81
N SER A 50 -7.60 -3.65 -3.84
CA SER A 50 -7.16 -2.26 -3.69
C SER A 50 -6.60 -2.01 -2.30
N VAL A 51 -5.36 -2.43 -2.09
CA VAL A 51 -4.62 -2.30 -0.84
C VAL A 51 -3.18 -1.92 -1.12
N GLY A 52 -2.58 -1.17 -0.20
CA GLY A 52 -1.17 -0.83 -0.19
C GLY A 52 -0.60 -0.83 1.23
N VAL A 53 0.70 -1.08 1.34
CA VAL A 53 1.44 -0.99 2.59
C VAL A 53 2.60 -0.03 2.38
N SER A 54 2.76 0.94 3.28
CA SER A 54 3.83 1.92 3.28
C SER A 54 4.59 1.88 4.60
N VAL A 55 5.91 1.91 4.53
CA VAL A 55 6.79 1.98 5.70
C VAL A 55 7.06 3.44 6.02
N ASP A 56 6.72 3.86 7.24
CA ASP A 56 7.16 5.13 7.77
C ASP A 56 8.62 5.02 8.22
N ILE A 57 9.50 5.69 7.49
CA ILE A 57 10.95 5.66 7.71
C ILE A 57 11.44 6.80 8.61
N SER A 58 10.61 7.81 8.88
CA SER A 58 11.02 9.00 9.63
C SER A 58 9.82 9.77 10.16
N ILE A 59 9.64 9.75 11.48
CA ILE A 59 8.59 10.53 12.17
C ILE A 59 8.77 12.05 12.03
N TYR A 60 9.97 12.48 11.64
CA TYR A 60 10.32 13.90 11.45
C TYR A 60 10.09 14.37 10.01
N GLU A 61 9.94 13.43 9.06
CA GLU A 61 9.80 13.72 7.63
C GLU A 61 8.52 13.08 7.07
N PRO A 62 7.33 13.54 7.52
CA PRO A 62 6.05 12.93 7.12
C PRO A 62 5.78 13.02 5.61
N HIS A 63 6.44 13.95 4.91
CA HIS A 63 6.36 14.06 3.47
C HIS A 63 6.95 12.83 2.74
N LEU A 64 7.94 12.13 3.31
CA LEU A 64 8.50 10.91 2.74
C LEU A 64 7.51 9.74 2.83
N ALA A 65 6.85 9.61 3.98
CA ALA A 65 5.77 8.63 4.16
C ALA A 65 4.58 8.94 3.23
N GLY A 66 4.22 10.22 3.11
CA GLY A 66 3.19 10.68 2.18
C GLY A 66 3.51 10.36 0.72
N ALA A 67 4.74 10.62 0.28
CA ALA A 67 5.19 10.31 -1.08
C ALA A 67 5.15 8.80 -1.36
N THR A 68 5.58 7.99 -0.38
CA THR A 68 5.52 6.52 -0.48
C THR A 68 4.08 6.03 -0.59
N MET A 69 3.17 6.55 0.24
CA MET A 69 1.75 6.20 0.16
C MET A 69 1.13 6.61 -1.18
N ALA A 70 1.44 7.83 -1.66
CA ALA A 70 0.96 8.30 -2.96
C ALA A 70 1.45 7.40 -4.11
N HIS A 71 2.72 6.97 -4.06
CA HIS A 71 3.27 5.99 -5.02
C HIS A 71 2.51 4.66 -4.98
N MET A 72 2.19 4.14 -3.79
CA MET A 72 1.41 2.89 -3.65
C MET A 72 -0.02 3.03 -4.19
N ILE A 73 -0.66 4.18 -3.99
CA ILE A 73 -1.96 4.49 -4.61
C ILE A 73 -1.82 4.58 -6.13
N GLY A 74 -0.72 5.15 -6.64
CA GLY A 74 -0.39 5.18 -8.07
C GLY A 74 -0.39 3.79 -8.68
N HIS A 75 0.25 2.81 -8.03
CA HIS A 75 0.14 1.42 -8.45
C HIS A 75 -1.30 0.92 -8.43
N ASN A 76 -2.08 1.16 -7.37
CA ASN A 76 -3.50 0.75 -7.36
C ASN A 76 -4.28 1.34 -8.56
N LEU A 77 -3.93 2.54 -9.02
CA LEU A 77 -4.48 3.22 -10.21
C LEU A 77 -3.90 2.72 -11.54
N GLY A 78 -2.98 1.75 -11.52
CA GLY A 78 -2.39 1.15 -12.72
C GLY A 78 -1.11 1.84 -13.22
N MET A 79 -0.49 2.72 -12.44
CA MET A 79 0.80 3.30 -12.79
C MET A 79 1.92 2.28 -12.59
N ASP A 80 2.76 2.12 -13.60
CA ASP A 80 4.05 1.42 -13.49
C ASP A 80 5.14 2.37 -12.98
N HIS A 81 6.30 1.82 -12.63
CA HIS A 81 7.47 2.66 -12.34
C HIS A 81 7.92 3.41 -13.59
N ASP A 82 8.47 4.61 -13.41
CA ASP A 82 9.12 5.34 -14.49
C ASP A 82 10.32 4.53 -15.03
N GLU A 83 10.34 4.31 -16.33
CA GLU A 83 11.48 3.73 -17.05
C GLU A 83 12.45 4.87 -17.39
N GLY A 84 13.38 5.16 -16.48
CA GLY A 84 14.43 6.17 -16.68
C GLY A 84 15.41 5.85 -17.80
#